data_AF-A0A6J0NBL3-F1
#
_entry.id   AF-A0A6J0NBL3-F1
#
_cell.length_a   1.000
_cell.length_b   1.000
_cell.length_c   1.000
_cell.angle_alpha   90.00
_cell.angle_beta   90.00
_cell.angle_gamma   90.00
#
_symmetry.space_group_name_H-M   'P 1'
#
loop_
_entity.id
_entity.type
_entity.pdbx_description
1 polymer ?
#
loop_
_entity_poly.entity_id
_entity_poly.type
_entity_poly.pdbx_seq_one_letter_code
_entity_poly.pdbx_strand_id
1 'polypeptide(L)'
;MVPAGSGNGMIKSLLDPVGLSCSAASATVSIIRGHRRSLDVATISQGTTKFFSVLMLAWGLVADIDIESEKFRWMGSARFDVYGLQRIICLRQYNGRILFVPAPGFESNGQPASYNVDKESSVSDKTLGYQGPDTNLEDLEWREIKGPFVSVWLHNVPWGAENTLAAPNAKFSDGFLDLIVMKDCPKLALLSLMTKLSDGTHVQSPYVSYLKVKAFVLEPGARIDEEDKEGIIDSDGEVLARGRRSYKCDEKALMSYGKLQITVDQGLATLFSPE
;
A
#
# COMPACT_ATOMS: atom_id res chain seq x y z
N MET A 1 -19.45 -0.68 4.21
CA MET A 1 -19.10 -0.36 2.81
C MET A 1 -19.87 -1.30 1.89
N VAL A 2 -20.21 -0.90 0.66
CA VAL A 2 -20.93 -1.74 -0.32
C VAL A 2 -20.12 -1.76 -1.62
N PRO A 3 -19.83 -2.93 -2.22
CA PRO A 3 -19.03 -3.02 -3.44
C PRO A 3 -19.85 -2.52 -4.63
N ALA A 4 -19.24 -1.66 -5.45
CA ALA A 4 -19.88 -1.07 -6.63
C ALA A 4 -18.92 -0.90 -7.84
N GLY A 5 -17.72 -1.46 -7.75
CA GLY A 5 -16.68 -1.34 -8.78
C GLY A 5 -15.75 -2.53 -8.80
N SER A 6 -14.55 -2.35 -9.36
CA SER A 6 -13.54 -3.41 -9.50
C SER A 6 -12.52 -3.48 -8.35
N GLY A 7 -12.37 -2.41 -7.56
CA GLY A 7 -11.49 -2.36 -6.39
C GLY A 7 -12.27 -2.54 -5.09
N ASN A 8 -12.45 -3.79 -4.64
CA ASN A 8 -13.25 -4.11 -3.45
C ASN A 8 -12.44 -4.80 -2.33
N GLY A 9 -11.12 -4.57 -2.26
CA GLY A 9 -10.22 -5.25 -1.32
C GLY A 9 -10.65 -5.15 0.15
N MET A 10 -11.06 -3.96 0.60
CA MET A 10 -11.56 -3.77 1.97
C MET A 10 -12.80 -4.63 2.27
N ILE A 11 -13.76 -4.69 1.34
CA ILE A 11 -15.00 -5.46 1.53
C ILE A 11 -14.71 -6.96 1.48
N LYS A 12 -13.85 -7.39 0.55
CA LYS A 12 -13.38 -8.78 0.46
C LYS A 12 -12.71 -9.20 1.78
N SER A 13 -11.89 -8.33 2.37
CA SER A 13 -11.25 -8.56 3.67
C SER A 13 -12.23 -8.73 4.84
N LEU A 14 -13.41 -8.14 4.78
CA LEU A 14 -14.46 -8.31 5.80
C LEU A 14 -15.28 -9.59 5.60
N LEU A 15 -15.54 -9.98 4.34
CA LEU A 15 -16.49 -11.03 3.99
C LEU A 15 -15.85 -12.41 3.79
N ASP A 16 -14.63 -12.45 3.28
CA ASP A 16 -13.93 -13.70 2.97
C ASP A 16 -13.69 -14.60 4.20
N PRO A 17 -13.28 -14.08 5.38
CA PRO A 17 -13.04 -14.92 6.56
C PRO A 17 -14.29 -15.66 7.08
N VAL A 18 -15.48 -15.12 6.80
CA VAL A 18 -16.77 -15.72 7.18
C VAL A 18 -17.41 -16.50 6.02
N GLY A 19 -16.68 -16.70 4.91
CA GLY A 19 -17.15 -17.46 3.75
C GLY A 19 -18.25 -16.76 2.94
N LEU A 20 -18.41 -15.44 3.08
CA LEU A 20 -19.40 -14.67 2.32
C LEU A 20 -18.80 -14.15 1.01
N SER A 21 -19.59 -14.20 -0.07
CA SER A 21 -19.20 -13.63 -1.35
C SER A 21 -19.06 -12.11 -1.27
N CYS A 22 -18.10 -11.55 -2.01
CA CYS A 22 -17.90 -10.10 -2.13
C CYS A 22 -18.99 -9.47 -3.00
N SER A 23 -20.21 -9.39 -2.47
CA SER A 23 -21.39 -8.90 -3.19
C SER A 23 -22.10 -7.79 -2.43
N ALA A 24 -22.83 -6.95 -3.18
CA ALA A 24 -23.64 -5.89 -2.59
C ALA A 24 -24.68 -6.45 -1.61
N ALA A 25 -25.26 -7.62 -1.91
CA ALA A 25 -26.22 -8.29 -1.03
C ALA A 25 -25.59 -8.69 0.30
N SER A 26 -24.45 -9.40 0.28
CA SER A 26 -23.71 -9.80 1.49
C SER A 26 -23.35 -8.60 2.35
N ALA A 27 -22.79 -7.56 1.74
CA ALA A 27 -22.39 -6.34 2.43
C ALA A 27 -23.60 -5.61 3.05
N THR A 28 -24.72 -5.54 2.34
CA THR A 28 -25.95 -4.90 2.83
C THR A 28 -26.51 -5.64 4.05
N VAL A 29 -26.53 -6.97 4.01
CA VAL A 29 -26.97 -7.78 5.16
C VAL A 29 -26.06 -7.57 6.36
N SER A 30 -24.73 -7.53 6.18
CA SER A 30 -23.78 -7.22 7.27
C SER A 30 -24.05 -5.85 7.89
N ILE A 31 -24.33 -4.84 7.07
CA ILE A 31 -24.68 -3.49 7.55
C ILE A 31 -25.97 -3.51 8.38
N ILE A 32 -27.02 -4.20 7.90
CA ILE A 32 -28.31 -4.30 8.61
C ILE A 32 -28.16 -5.01 9.96
N ARG A 33 -27.30 -6.04 10.05
CA ARG A 33 -27.01 -6.74 11.32
C ARG A 33 -26.35 -5.82 12.35
N GLY A 34 -25.60 -4.81 11.89
CA GLY A 34 -25.09 -3.75 12.75
C GLY A 34 -23.86 -4.12 13.57
N HIS A 35 -23.23 -5.29 13.34
CA HIS A 35 -21.93 -5.62 13.92
C HIS A 35 -20.87 -4.65 13.42
N ARG A 36 -19.90 -4.35 14.29
CA ARG A 36 -18.88 -3.34 14.04
C ARG A 36 -17.50 -3.90 14.31
N ARG A 37 -16.56 -3.53 13.46
CA ARG A 37 -15.15 -3.85 13.60
C ARG A 37 -14.33 -2.58 13.55
N SER A 38 -13.38 -2.48 14.46
CA SER A 38 -12.39 -1.42 14.50
C SER A 38 -11.42 -1.57 13.31
N LEU A 39 -10.89 -0.46 12.80
CA LEU A 39 -9.94 -0.43 11.69
C LEU A 39 -8.83 0.60 11.94
N ASP A 40 -7.60 0.18 11.66
CA ASP A 40 -6.43 1.05 11.68
C ASP A 40 -6.47 2.07 10.53
N VAL A 41 -5.93 3.26 10.76
CA VAL A 41 -5.82 4.29 9.70
C VAL A 41 -4.36 4.65 9.53
N ALA A 42 -3.85 4.49 8.32
CA ALA A 42 -2.52 4.93 7.96
C ALA A 42 -2.54 6.43 7.66
N THR A 43 -1.74 7.21 8.38
CA THR A 43 -1.52 8.63 8.11
C THR A 43 -0.26 8.78 7.28
N ILE A 44 -0.43 9.22 6.03
CA ILE A 44 0.65 9.53 5.08
C ILE A 44 0.89 11.03 5.12
N SER A 45 2.10 11.44 5.47
CA SER A 45 2.48 12.84 5.72
C SER A 45 3.61 13.27 4.79
N GLN A 46 3.47 14.49 4.25
CA GLN A 46 4.51 15.17 3.47
C GLN A 46 4.45 16.68 3.73
N GLY A 47 5.43 17.20 4.47
CA GLY A 47 5.37 18.58 4.96
C GLY A 47 4.13 18.79 5.81
N THR A 48 3.31 19.79 5.47
CA THR A 48 2.03 20.06 6.16
C THR A 48 0.84 19.27 5.59
N THR A 49 1.03 18.54 4.49
CA THR A 49 -0.04 17.80 3.83
C THR A 49 -0.15 16.41 4.44
N LYS A 50 -1.38 16.02 4.80
CA LYS A 50 -1.70 14.70 5.34
C LYS A 50 -2.77 14.03 4.48
N PHE A 51 -2.62 12.74 4.23
CA PHE A 51 -3.59 11.88 3.57
C PHE A 51 -3.82 10.64 4.43
N PHE A 52 -5.07 10.21 4.55
CA PHE A 52 -5.44 9.08 5.38
C PHE A 52 -5.82 7.91 4.48
N SER A 53 -5.17 6.77 4.69
CA SER A 53 -5.38 5.53 3.95
C SER A 53 -5.93 4.47 4.88
N VAL A 54 -6.89 3.70 4.37
CA VAL A 54 -7.55 2.63 5.11
C VAL A 54 -7.25 1.25 4.55
N LEU A 55 -6.73 1.16 3.32
CA LEU A 55 -6.52 -0.10 2.60
C LEU A 55 -5.03 -0.37 2.36
N MET A 56 -4.36 0.47 1.56
CA MET A 56 -3.01 0.21 1.07
C MET A 56 -2.26 1.45 0.55
N LEU A 57 -0.95 1.31 0.40
CA LEU A 57 -0.10 2.19 -0.41
C LEU A 57 0.81 1.35 -1.31
N ALA A 58 0.87 1.65 -2.60
CA ALA A 58 1.70 0.95 -3.57
C ALA A 58 2.69 1.88 -4.28
N TRP A 59 3.87 1.35 -4.57
CA TRP A 59 4.90 1.98 -5.40
C TRP A 59 5.62 0.96 -6.27
N GLY A 60 5.93 1.34 -7.51
CA GLY A 60 6.54 0.46 -8.50
C GLY A 60 5.49 -0.31 -9.31
N LEU A 61 5.72 -1.60 -9.55
CA LEU A 61 4.91 -2.43 -10.45
C LEU A 61 3.41 -2.38 -10.14
N VAL A 62 3.02 -2.48 -8.87
CA VAL A 62 1.60 -2.48 -8.48
C VAL A 62 0.95 -1.12 -8.76
N ALA A 63 1.59 0.00 -8.40
CA ALA A 63 1.08 1.34 -8.70
C ALA A 63 0.98 1.62 -10.21
N ASP A 64 1.96 1.14 -10.99
CA ASP A 64 1.89 1.21 -12.46
C ASP A 64 0.67 0.45 -12.99
N ILE A 65 0.35 -0.71 -12.41
CA ILE A 65 -0.80 -1.51 -12.80
C ILE A 65 -2.10 -0.82 -12.40
N ASP A 66 -2.23 -0.38 -11.16
CA ASP A 66 -3.46 0.20 -10.64
C ASP A 66 -3.88 1.43 -11.44
N ILE A 67 -2.91 2.31 -11.72
CA ILE A 67 -3.14 3.61 -12.35
C ILE A 67 -3.10 3.55 -13.89
N GLU A 68 -2.10 2.93 -14.50
CA GLU A 68 -1.99 2.96 -15.97
C GLU A 68 -3.00 2.02 -16.65
N SER A 69 -3.59 1.05 -15.92
CA SER A 69 -4.66 0.18 -16.44
C SER A 69 -6.04 0.84 -16.41
N GLU A 70 -6.20 2.03 -15.82
CA GLU A 70 -7.48 2.75 -15.78
C GLU A 70 -8.04 3.07 -17.17
N LYS A 71 -7.17 3.22 -18.19
CA LYS A 71 -7.59 3.34 -19.60
C LYS A 71 -8.39 2.14 -20.11
N PHE A 72 -8.34 1.02 -19.39
CA PHE A 72 -9.08 -0.19 -19.68
C PHE A 72 -10.20 -0.47 -18.66
N ARG A 73 -10.76 0.57 -18.02
CA ARG A 73 -11.85 0.43 -17.03
C ARG A 73 -13.06 -0.36 -17.54
N TRP A 74 -13.28 -0.37 -18.86
CA TRP A 74 -14.34 -1.16 -19.52
C TRP A 74 -14.16 -2.69 -19.35
N MET A 75 -12.95 -3.18 -19.05
CA MET A 75 -12.68 -4.59 -18.78
C MET A 75 -13.01 -5.01 -17.34
N GLY A 76 -13.47 -4.09 -16.48
CA GLY A 76 -13.70 -4.38 -15.07
C GLY A 76 -12.40 -4.77 -14.35
N SER A 77 -12.42 -5.84 -13.55
CA SER A 77 -11.25 -6.33 -12.81
C SER A 77 -10.18 -6.96 -13.70
N ALA A 78 -10.53 -7.50 -14.87
CA ALA A 78 -9.57 -8.12 -15.78
C ALA A 78 -8.49 -7.13 -16.30
N ARG A 79 -8.72 -5.82 -16.17
CA ARG A 79 -7.71 -4.79 -16.50
C ARG A 79 -6.39 -4.97 -15.75
N PHE A 80 -6.47 -5.42 -14.49
CA PHE A 80 -5.28 -5.61 -13.65
C PHE A 80 -4.44 -6.78 -14.20
N ASP A 81 -5.09 -7.87 -14.60
CA ASP A 81 -4.40 -9.05 -15.10
C ASP A 81 -3.74 -8.80 -16.47
N VAL A 82 -4.51 -8.21 -17.39
CA VAL A 82 -4.03 -7.88 -18.74
C VAL A 82 -2.85 -6.90 -18.67
N TYR A 83 -2.98 -5.85 -17.85
CA TYR A 83 -1.92 -4.87 -17.73
C TYR A 83 -0.72 -5.40 -16.94
N GLY A 84 -0.96 -6.22 -15.91
CA GLY A 84 0.07 -6.91 -15.16
C GLY A 84 0.94 -7.79 -16.07
N LEU A 85 0.32 -8.58 -16.94
CA LEU A 85 1.05 -9.38 -17.92
C LEU A 85 1.89 -8.50 -18.86
N GLN A 86 1.32 -7.40 -19.36
CA GLN A 86 2.06 -6.44 -20.19
C GLN A 86 3.26 -5.85 -19.44
N ARG A 87 3.09 -5.47 -18.16
CA ARG A 87 4.17 -4.93 -17.33
C ARG A 87 5.22 -5.98 -16.99
N ILE A 88 4.87 -7.25 -16.82
CA ILE A 88 5.87 -8.31 -16.60
C ILE A 88 6.74 -8.52 -17.85
N ILE A 89 6.16 -8.44 -19.05
CA ILE A 89 6.92 -8.50 -20.31
C ILE A 89 7.86 -7.29 -20.42
N CYS A 90 7.37 -6.08 -20.11
CA CYS A 90 8.12 -4.83 -20.13
C CYS A 90 8.39 -4.31 -18.70
N LEU A 91 9.07 -5.14 -17.91
CA LEU A 91 9.30 -4.90 -16.48
C LEU A 91 10.12 -3.63 -16.25
N ARG A 92 9.65 -2.81 -15.31
CA ARG A 92 10.35 -1.63 -14.82
C ARG A 92 10.90 -1.92 -13.43
N GLN A 93 12.02 -1.30 -13.11
CA GLN A 93 12.59 -1.29 -11.77
C GLN A 93 12.88 0.15 -11.38
N TYR A 94 12.76 0.42 -10.08
CA TYR A 94 12.82 1.75 -9.51
C TYR A 94 13.94 1.84 -8.48
N ASN A 95 14.79 2.86 -8.60
CA ASN A 95 15.70 3.25 -7.54
C ASN A 95 14.93 3.89 -6.40
N GLY A 96 15.43 3.76 -5.19
CA GLY A 96 14.82 4.37 -4.01
C GLY A 96 15.31 3.73 -2.73
N ARG A 97 14.75 4.19 -1.63
CA ARG A 97 15.03 3.71 -0.28
C ARG A 97 13.71 3.61 0.48
N ILE A 98 13.62 2.57 1.30
CA ILE A 98 12.56 2.46 2.30
C ILE A 98 13.18 2.39 3.68
N LEU A 99 12.60 3.13 4.62
CA LEU A 99 12.91 2.97 6.04
C LEU A 99 11.66 2.49 6.77
N PHE A 100 11.83 1.69 7.81
CA PHE A 100 10.71 1.21 8.60
C PHE A 100 11.10 0.91 10.05
N VAL A 101 10.11 0.96 10.92
CA VAL A 101 10.20 0.43 12.28
C VAL A 101 9.54 -0.94 12.28
N PRO A 102 10.30 -2.04 12.51
CA PRO A 102 9.75 -3.38 12.47
C PRO A 102 8.76 -3.62 13.62
N ALA A 103 7.75 -4.45 13.38
CA ALA A 103 6.93 -5.01 14.44
C ALA A 103 7.71 -6.11 15.20
N PRO A 104 7.27 -6.47 16.42
CA PRO A 104 7.87 -7.56 17.17
C PRO A 104 7.99 -8.86 16.34
N GLY A 105 9.19 -9.42 16.25
CA GLY A 105 9.52 -10.60 15.45
C GLY A 105 10.07 -10.33 14.04
N PHE A 106 10.10 -9.06 13.60
CA PHE A 106 10.62 -8.64 12.28
C PHE A 106 11.90 -7.78 12.39
N GLU A 107 12.51 -7.73 13.56
CA GLU A 107 13.67 -6.89 13.87
C GLU A 107 14.94 -7.35 13.16
N SER A 108 14.98 -8.57 12.63
CA SER A 108 16.14 -9.06 11.88
C SER A 108 16.23 -8.50 10.45
N ASN A 109 15.15 -7.89 9.94
CA ASN A 109 15.03 -7.49 8.55
C ASN A 109 15.60 -6.09 8.27
N GLY A 110 16.22 -5.92 7.10
CA GLY A 110 16.90 -4.67 6.73
C GLY A 110 18.17 -4.41 7.52
N GLN A 111 18.87 -3.31 7.21
CA GLN A 111 20.04 -2.87 7.96
C GLN A 111 19.66 -1.79 8.97
N PRO A 112 20.30 -1.70 10.14
CA PRO A 112 20.10 -0.58 11.06
C PRO A 112 20.32 0.77 10.36
N ALA A 113 19.43 1.72 10.59
CA ALA A 113 19.50 3.05 10.03
C ALA A 113 19.20 4.11 11.09
N SER A 114 19.88 5.24 10.99
CA SER A 114 19.44 6.45 11.70
C SER A 114 18.37 7.14 10.87
N TYR A 115 17.25 7.48 11.51
CA TYR A 115 16.21 8.31 10.91
C TYR A 115 16.17 9.65 11.63
N ASN A 116 16.43 10.72 10.91
CA ASN A 116 16.17 12.06 11.39
C ASN A 116 14.75 12.42 10.98
N VAL A 117 13.88 12.64 11.96
CA VAL A 117 12.53 13.14 11.71
C VAL A 117 12.64 14.54 11.11
N ASP A 118 11.97 14.77 9.98
CA ASP A 118 11.85 16.13 9.47
C ASP A 118 10.99 16.90 10.48
N LYS A 119 11.61 17.84 11.21
CA LYS A 119 10.87 18.70 12.13
C LYS A 119 9.81 19.46 11.32
N GLU A 120 8.54 19.12 11.52
CA GLU A 120 7.43 19.95 11.03
C GLU A 120 7.71 21.38 11.53
N SER A 121 7.77 22.33 10.60
CA SER A 121 7.83 23.74 10.96
C SER A 121 6.61 24.04 11.81
N SER A 122 6.83 24.43 13.06
CA SER A 122 5.78 24.81 14.01
C SER A 122 5.08 26.09 13.52
N VAL A 123 4.16 25.94 12.58
CA VAL A 123 3.27 27.04 12.20
C VAL A 123 2.24 27.16 13.31
N SER A 124 2.25 28.31 13.97
CA SER A 124 1.37 28.71 15.08
C SER A 124 -0.08 28.98 14.65
N ASP A 125 -0.56 28.37 13.58
CA ASP A 125 -1.98 28.45 13.19
C ASP A 125 -2.69 27.19 13.66
N LYS A 126 -3.83 27.38 14.32
CA LYS A 126 -4.67 26.29 14.81
C LYS A 126 -4.98 25.32 13.66
N THR A 127 -4.25 24.21 13.60
CA THR A 127 -4.47 23.15 12.63
C THR A 127 -5.83 22.52 12.94
N LEU A 128 -6.85 22.93 12.18
CA LEU A 128 -8.21 22.43 12.34
C LEU A 128 -8.27 21.02 11.72
N GLY A 129 -8.32 19.99 12.57
CA GLY A 129 -8.55 18.62 12.14
C GLY A 129 -7.65 17.60 12.83
N TYR A 130 -7.95 16.32 12.58
CA TYR A 130 -7.16 15.20 13.07
C TYR A 130 -5.74 15.23 12.49
N GLN A 131 -4.73 15.06 13.34
CA GLN A 131 -3.31 15.24 12.96
C GLN A 131 -2.54 13.94 12.73
N GLY A 132 -3.20 12.78 12.86
CA GLY A 132 -2.50 11.51 12.97
C GLY A 132 -2.05 11.20 14.40
N PRO A 133 -1.32 10.10 14.60
CA PRO A 133 -0.86 9.70 15.92
C PRO A 133 0.30 10.59 16.36
N ASP A 134 0.32 10.96 17.64
CA ASP A 134 1.51 11.53 18.27
C ASP A 134 2.51 10.40 18.56
N THR A 135 3.26 9.99 17.53
CA THR A 135 4.32 8.99 17.66
C THR A 135 5.67 9.68 17.67
N ASN A 136 6.39 9.61 18.79
CA ASN A 136 7.80 9.97 18.79
C ASN A 136 8.58 8.94 17.95
N LEU A 137 9.02 9.37 16.77
CA LEU A 137 9.74 8.53 15.81
C LEU A 137 11.27 8.60 15.98
N GLU A 138 11.80 9.55 16.76
CA GLU A 138 13.24 9.82 16.87
C GLU A 138 13.98 8.69 17.61
N ASP A 139 13.34 8.09 18.62
CA ASP A 139 13.96 7.06 19.48
C ASP A 139 13.69 5.61 19.04
N LEU A 140 13.11 5.42 17.85
CA LEU A 140 12.74 4.10 17.35
C LEU A 140 13.89 3.43 16.60
N GLU A 141 13.92 2.09 16.64
CA GLU A 141 14.92 1.28 15.93
C GLU A 141 14.59 1.17 14.44
N TRP A 142 14.95 2.21 13.69
CA TRP A 142 14.74 2.25 12.25
C TRP A 142 15.65 1.27 11.50
N ARG A 143 15.06 0.65 10.48
CA ARG A 143 15.72 -0.25 9.54
C ARG A 143 15.58 0.29 8.14
N GLU A 144 16.53 -0.05 7.27
CA GLU A 144 16.57 0.38 5.89
C GLU A 144 16.70 -0.80 4.93
N ILE A 145 15.99 -0.68 3.81
CA ILE A 145 16.25 -1.47 2.60
C ILE A 145 16.42 -0.47 1.45
N LYS A 146 17.54 -0.61 0.72
CA LYS A 146 17.80 0.14 -0.51
C LYS A 146 17.33 -0.64 -1.72
N GLY A 147 16.96 0.08 -2.77
CA GLY A 147 16.62 -0.48 -4.07
C GLY A 147 17.80 -1.18 -4.76
N PRO A 148 17.60 -1.60 -6.02
CA PRO A 148 16.40 -1.36 -6.80
C PRO A 148 15.18 -2.19 -6.35
N PHE A 149 13.99 -1.68 -6.66
CA PHE A 149 12.72 -2.33 -6.37
C PHE A 149 11.93 -2.59 -7.65
N VAL A 150 11.32 -3.77 -7.75
CA VAL A 150 10.22 -4.02 -8.68
C VAL A 150 8.93 -3.48 -8.09
N SER A 151 8.66 -3.73 -6.80
CA SER A 151 7.44 -3.28 -6.14
C SER A 151 7.63 -3.13 -4.64
N VAL A 152 6.95 -2.15 -4.05
CA VAL A 152 6.77 -1.97 -2.61
C VAL A 152 5.28 -1.79 -2.36
N TRP A 153 4.73 -2.56 -1.43
CA TRP A 153 3.33 -2.51 -1.06
C TRP A 153 3.18 -2.48 0.46
N LEU A 154 2.37 -1.55 0.97
CA LEU A 154 1.91 -1.53 2.34
C LEU A 154 0.44 -1.87 2.38
N HIS A 155 0.05 -2.74 3.31
CA HIS A 155 -1.33 -3.16 3.52
C HIS A 155 -1.77 -2.99 4.95
N ASN A 156 -2.98 -2.48 5.09
CA ASN A 156 -3.70 -2.42 6.35
C ASN A 156 -4.61 -3.64 6.56
N VAL A 157 -5.09 -4.25 5.47
CA VAL A 157 -5.99 -5.41 5.47
C VAL A 157 -5.56 -6.44 4.42
N PRO A 158 -6.01 -7.71 4.53
CA PRO A 158 -5.45 -8.79 3.71
C PRO A 158 -5.61 -8.66 2.20
N TRP A 159 -6.79 -8.25 1.73
CA TRP A 159 -7.10 -8.20 0.30
C TRP A 159 -6.96 -6.77 -0.24
N GLY A 160 -6.19 -6.61 -1.33
CA GLY A 160 -6.12 -5.35 -2.09
C GLY A 160 -7.24 -5.22 -3.14
N ALA A 161 -7.67 -6.36 -3.70
CA ALA A 161 -8.79 -6.48 -4.62
C ALA A 161 -9.47 -7.84 -4.45
N GLU A 162 -10.55 -8.13 -5.19
CA GLU A 162 -11.32 -9.37 -5.04
C GLU A 162 -10.51 -10.64 -5.31
N ASN A 163 -9.50 -10.57 -6.19
CA ASN A 163 -8.63 -11.68 -6.58
C ASN A 163 -7.18 -11.50 -6.08
N THR A 164 -6.96 -10.62 -5.10
CA THR A 164 -5.61 -10.23 -4.69
C THR A 164 -5.49 -10.22 -3.17
N LEU A 165 -5.24 -11.40 -2.60
CA LEU A 165 -4.88 -11.61 -1.20
C LEU A 165 -3.43 -11.22 -0.99
N ALA A 166 -3.17 -9.92 -1.08
CA ALA A 166 -1.82 -9.35 -1.08
C ALA A 166 -1.05 -9.56 0.23
N ALA A 167 -1.77 -9.43 1.36
CA ALA A 167 -1.22 -9.44 2.70
C ALA A 167 -1.92 -10.50 3.57
N PRO A 168 -1.71 -11.80 3.34
CA PRO A 168 -2.47 -12.88 3.99
C PRO A 168 -2.41 -12.87 5.53
N ASN A 169 -1.39 -12.23 6.12
CA ASN A 169 -1.21 -12.16 7.57
C ASN A 169 -1.64 -10.81 8.19
N ALA A 170 -2.13 -9.86 7.38
CA ALA A 170 -2.63 -8.59 7.87
C ALA A 170 -3.85 -8.79 8.78
N LYS A 171 -3.97 -7.97 9.82
CA LYS A 171 -5.08 -8.05 10.77
C LYS A 171 -5.67 -6.67 10.98
N PHE A 172 -6.97 -6.65 11.18
CA PHE A 172 -7.66 -5.42 11.55
C PHE A 172 -7.26 -5.00 12.96
N SER A 173 -6.98 -3.72 13.14
CA SER A 173 -6.79 -3.11 14.46
C SER A 173 -5.60 -3.66 15.27
N ASP A 174 -4.52 -4.06 14.61
CA ASP A 174 -3.31 -4.49 15.32
C ASP A 174 -2.24 -3.41 15.43
N GLY A 175 -2.46 -2.23 14.83
CA GLY A 175 -1.60 -1.07 14.95
C GLY A 175 -0.34 -1.13 14.07
N PHE A 176 -0.36 -1.97 13.04
CA PHE A 176 0.76 -2.18 12.13
C PHE A 176 0.29 -2.24 10.68
N LEU A 177 1.23 -2.09 9.74
CA LEU A 177 1.04 -2.37 8.33
C LEU A 177 1.87 -3.58 7.93
N ASP A 178 1.36 -4.36 7.00
CA ASP A 178 2.06 -5.46 6.37
C ASP A 178 2.77 -4.94 5.11
N LEU A 179 4.10 -5.05 5.10
CA LEU A 179 5.00 -4.55 4.07
C LEU A 179 5.47 -5.70 3.19
N ILE A 180 5.17 -5.62 1.89
CA ILE A 180 5.57 -6.58 0.87
C ILE A 180 6.55 -5.89 -0.08
N VAL A 181 7.77 -6.42 -0.13
CA VAL A 181 8.87 -5.85 -0.92
C VAL A 181 9.34 -6.87 -1.94
N MET A 182 9.47 -6.42 -3.18
CA MET A 182 10.02 -7.19 -4.30
C MET A 182 11.17 -6.40 -4.93
N LYS A 183 12.37 -6.98 -4.90
CA LYS A 183 13.57 -6.45 -5.57
C LYS A 183 13.74 -7.16 -6.90
N ASP A 184 14.87 -7.85 -7.12
CA ASP A 184 15.11 -8.59 -8.35
C ASP A 184 14.26 -9.86 -8.41
N CYS A 185 13.45 -9.98 -9.46
CA CYS A 185 12.63 -11.15 -9.70
C CYS A 185 12.61 -11.49 -11.20
N PRO A 186 12.98 -12.72 -11.60
CA PRO A 186 12.86 -13.16 -12.98
C PRO A 186 11.41 -13.08 -13.47
N LYS A 187 11.21 -12.71 -14.73
CA LYS A 187 9.86 -12.54 -15.32
C LYS A 187 8.98 -13.79 -15.20
N LEU A 188 9.54 -14.99 -15.38
CA LEU A 188 8.80 -16.25 -15.19
C LEU A 188 8.38 -16.46 -13.73
N ALA A 189 9.23 -16.07 -12.77
CA ALA A 189 8.87 -16.09 -11.37
C ALA A 189 7.77 -15.07 -11.08
N LEU A 190 7.84 -13.85 -11.63
CA LEU A 190 6.77 -12.85 -11.52
C LEU A 190 5.42 -13.37 -12.06
N LEU A 191 5.41 -14.04 -13.21
CA LEU A 191 4.19 -14.68 -13.73
C LEU A 191 3.64 -15.71 -12.75
N SER A 192 4.50 -16.54 -12.15
CA SER A 192 4.07 -17.48 -11.12
C SER A 192 3.54 -16.77 -9.88
N LEU A 193 4.16 -15.69 -9.43
CA LEU A 193 3.69 -14.92 -8.27
C LEU A 193 2.32 -14.29 -8.54
N MET A 194 2.10 -13.77 -9.75
CA MET A 194 0.82 -13.21 -10.15
C MET A 194 -0.31 -14.25 -10.02
N THR A 195 -0.07 -15.51 -10.41
CA THR A 195 -1.06 -16.60 -10.26
C THR A 195 -1.32 -17.01 -8.80
N LYS A 196 -0.40 -16.71 -7.89
CA LYS A 196 -0.46 -17.03 -6.45
C LYS A 196 -1.01 -15.88 -5.59
N LEU A 197 -1.38 -14.75 -6.20
CA LEU A 197 -1.97 -13.63 -5.46
C LEU A 197 -3.38 -13.94 -4.95
N SER A 198 -4.13 -14.81 -5.61
CA SER A 198 -5.52 -15.12 -5.22
C SER A 198 -5.61 -16.00 -3.98
N ASP A 199 -4.60 -16.82 -3.70
CA ASP A 199 -4.51 -17.67 -2.50
C ASP A 199 -3.48 -17.17 -1.47
N GLY A 200 -2.80 -16.06 -1.77
CA GLY A 200 -1.82 -15.42 -0.89
C GLY A 200 -0.50 -16.18 -0.76
N THR A 201 -0.27 -17.26 -1.51
CA THR A 201 0.95 -18.07 -1.38
C THR A 201 2.17 -17.43 -2.05
N HIS A 202 2.01 -16.31 -2.75
CA HIS A 202 3.11 -15.51 -3.33
C HIS A 202 4.11 -15.07 -2.26
N VAL A 203 3.67 -14.84 -1.02
CA VAL A 203 4.53 -14.41 0.11
C VAL A 203 5.56 -15.47 0.54
N GLN A 204 5.39 -16.73 0.13
CA GLN A 204 6.32 -17.82 0.42
C GLN A 204 7.50 -17.88 -0.56
N SER A 205 7.47 -17.06 -1.60
CA SER A 205 8.50 -17.00 -2.62
C SER A 205 9.80 -16.38 -2.09
N PRO A 206 10.98 -16.88 -2.49
CA PRO A 206 12.26 -16.25 -2.13
C PRO A 206 12.43 -14.85 -2.72
N TYR A 207 11.61 -14.45 -3.69
CA TYR A 207 11.64 -13.11 -4.30
C TYR A 207 10.78 -12.08 -3.58
N VAL A 208 10.02 -12.50 -2.57
CA VAL A 208 9.11 -11.64 -1.82
C VAL A 208 9.59 -11.56 -0.37
N SER A 209 9.86 -10.36 0.10
CA SER A 209 10.08 -10.09 1.53
C SER A 209 8.77 -9.61 2.14
N TYR A 210 8.27 -10.35 3.13
CA TYR A 210 7.05 -10.02 3.86
C TYR A 210 7.40 -9.62 5.29
N LEU A 211 7.07 -8.39 5.66
CA LEU A 211 7.40 -7.80 6.95
C LEU A 211 6.15 -7.19 7.58
N LYS A 212 6.18 -7.01 8.89
CA LYS A 212 5.20 -6.20 9.59
C LYS A 212 5.89 -4.99 10.19
N VAL A 213 5.31 -3.80 10.03
CA VAL A 213 5.94 -2.52 10.36
C VAL A 213 4.99 -1.59 11.11
N LYS A 214 5.52 -0.82 12.06
CA LYS A 214 4.77 0.17 12.86
C LYS A 214 4.78 1.56 12.23
N ALA A 215 5.89 1.91 11.61
CA ALA A 215 6.09 3.15 10.88
C ALA A 215 6.91 2.87 9.63
N PHE A 216 6.73 3.68 8.59
CA PHE A 216 7.36 3.48 7.31
C PHE A 216 7.69 4.82 6.65
N VAL A 217 8.77 4.86 5.88
CA VAL A 217 9.17 6.01 5.08
C VAL A 217 9.52 5.51 3.69
N LEU A 218 8.89 6.11 2.68
CA LEU A 218 9.23 5.89 1.28
C LEU A 218 10.04 7.06 0.76
N GLU A 219 11.22 6.80 0.25
CA GLU A 219 12.01 7.73 -0.55
C GLU A 219 12.08 7.20 -1.99
N PRO A 220 11.11 7.59 -2.84
CA PRO A 220 11.01 7.09 -4.20
C PRO A 220 12.07 7.75 -5.08
N GLY A 221 12.63 7.01 -6.01
CA GLY A 221 13.59 7.49 -7.00
C GLY A 221 13.17 7.19 -8.43
N ALA A 222 14.06 7.52 -9.37
CA ALA A 222 13.85 7.31 -10.80
C ALA A 222 13.89 5.83 -11.19
N ARG A 223 13.39 5.53 -12.38
CA ARG A 223 13.53 4.23 -13.02
C ARG A 223 14.99 3.92 -13.33
N ILE A 224 15.35 2.64 -13.31
CA ILE A 224 16.71 2.19 -13.66
C ILE A 224 16.98 2.34 -15.16
N ASP A 225 15.97 2.06 -15.99
CA ASP A 225 16.13 2.06 -17.44
C ASP A 225 16.08 3.46 -18.06
N GLU A 226 15.51 4.44 -17.34
CA GLU A 226 15.39 5.84 -17.74
C GLU A 226 15.54 6.75 -16.51
N GLU A 227 16.75 7.26 -16.24
CA GLU A 227 17.05 8.04 -15.02
C GLU A 227 16.26 9.36 -14.91
N ASP A 228 15.75 9.89 -16.02
CA ASP A 228 14.95 11.10 -16.05
C ASP A 228 13.44 10.84 -15.97
N LYS A 229 13.06 9.57 -15.76
CA LYS A 229 11.67 9.15 -15.61
C LYS A 229 11.44 8.51 -14.25
N GLU A 230 10.47 9.06 -13.55
CA GLU A 230 10.05 8.61 -12.23
C GLU A 230 8.77 7.75 -12.33
N GLY A 231 8.30 7.26 -11.19
CA GLY A 231 7.12 6.40 -11.09
C GLY A 231 5.85 7.11 -10.60
N ILE A 232 4.94 6.29 -10.09
CA ILE A 232 3.66 6.71 -9.50
C ILE A 232 3.58 6.14 -8.09
N ILE A 233 2.97 6.89 -7.17
CA ILE A 233 2.60 6.40 -5.84
C ILE A 233 1.08 6.38 -5.79
N ASP A 234 0.54 5.21 -5.44
CA ASP A 234 -0.88 4.95 -5.27
C ASP A 234 -1.17 4.78 -3.78
N SER A 235 -2.29 5.34 -3.31
CA SER A 235 -2.89 4.91 -2.06
C SER A 235 -4.39 4.64 -2.23
N ASP A 236 -4.84 3.50 -1.70
CA ASP A 236 -6.23 3.02 -1.76
C ASP A 236 -6.82 2.91 -3.20
N GLY A 237 -5.97 2.76 -4.22
CA GLY A 237 -6.35 2.69 -5.63
C GLY A 237 -6.45 4.05 -6.31
N GLU A 238 -5.99 5.12 -5.65
CA GLU A 238 -6.03 6.50 -6.12
C GLU A 238 -4.62 7.08 -6.22
N VAL A 239 -4.40 8.00 -7.16
CA VAL A 239 -3.08 8.59 -7.36
C VAL A 239 -2.74 9.56 -6.24
N LEU A 240 -1.71 9.22 -5.46
CA LEU A 240 -1.18 10.07 -4.41
C LEU A 240 -0.11 11.04 -4.96
N ALA A 241 0.83 10.53 -5.75
CA ALA A 241 1.92 11.31 -6.34
C ALA A 241 2.31 10.80 -7.75
N ARG A 242 2.71 11.73 -8.62
CA ARG A 242 3.25 11.44 -9.96
C ARG A 242 4.63 12.05 -10.10
N GLY A 243 5.59 11.24 -10.53
CA GLY A 243 6.94 11.70 -10.82
C GLY A 243 7.09 12.34 -12.19
N ARG A 244 8.26 12.92 -12.44
CA ARG A 244 8.61 13.50 -13.74
C ARG A 244 8.53 12.45 -14.84
N ARG A 245 7.94 12.85 -15.98
CA ARG A 245 7.75 12.02 -17.18
C ARG A 245 6.98 10.71 -16.92
N SER A 246 6.34 10.56 -15.76
CA SER A 246 5.47 9.41 -15.46
C SER A 246 4.17 9.51 -16.25
N TYR A 247 3.36 8.45 -16.22
CA TYR A 247 2.06 8.46 -16.85
C TYR A 247 1.20 9.62 -16.33
N LYS A 248 0.70 10.46 -17.26
CA LYS A 248 -0.12 11.65 -16.96
C LYS A 248 0.51 12.59 -15.93
N CYS A 249 1.83 12.79 -15.97
CA CYS A 249 2.56 13.62 -15.00
C CYS A 249 2.08 15.07 -14.90
N ASP A 250 1.45 15.61 -15.94
CA ASP A 250 0.91 16.97 -15.94
C ASP A 250 -0.45 17.09 -15.21
N GLU A 251 -1.09 15.96 -14.88
CA GLU A 251 -2.31 15.96 -14.07
C GLU A 251 -1.99 16.19 -12.59
N LYS A 252 -2.81 17.02 -11.94
CA LYS A 252 -2.64 17.35 -10.51
C LYS A 252 -2.61 16.07 -9.65
N ALA A 253 -1.61 15.98 -8.79
CA ALA A 253 -1.51 14.98 -7.73
C ALA A 253 -1.71 15.64 -6.36
N LEU A 254 -2.05 14.84 -5.35
CA LEU A 254 -2.27 15.32 -3.98
C LEU A 254 -0.94 15.65 -3.28
N MET A 255 0.09 14.88 -3.58
CA MET A 255 1.43 14.99 -3.01
C MET A 255 2.49 15.02 -4.11
N SER A 256 3.69 15.46 -3.74
CA SER A 256 4.86 15.43 -4.62
C SER A 256 5.50 14.03 -4.62
N TYR A 257 6.11 13.65 -5.75
CA TYR A 257 6.88 12.43 -5.86
C TYR A 257 8.22 12.59 -5.13
N GLY A 258 8.21 12.31 -3.84
CA GLY A 258 9.34 12.50 -2.94
C GLY A 258 9.11 11.77 -1.62
N LYS A 259 9.89 12.10 -0.60
CA LYS A 259 9.80 11.47 0.71
C LYS A 259 8.38 11.52 1.26
N LEU A 260 7.85 10.36 1.68
CA LEU A 260 6.58 10.21 2.37
C LEU A 260 6.82 9.50 3.70
N GLN A 261 6.24 10.03 4.77
CA GLN A 261 6.25 9.39 6.08
C GLN A 261 4.87 8.78 6.36
N ILE A 262 4.84 7.52 6.76
CA ILE A 262 3.62 6.77 7.04
C ILE A 262 3.65 6.28 8.48
N THR A 263 2.58 6.59 9.21
CA THR A 263 2.34 6.14 10.58
C THR A 263 0.94 5.53 10.68
N VAL A 264 0.67 4.76 11.74
CA VAL A 264 -0.59 4.03 11.90
C VAL A 264 -1.27 4.44 13.20
N ASP A 265 -2.55 4.78 13.08
CA ASP A 265 -3.43 4.95 14.22
C ASP A 265 -4.25 3.71 14.46
N GLN A 266 -4.06 3.12 15.64
CA GLN A 266 -4.71 1.87 15.95
C GLN A 266 -6.21 2.08 16.19
N GLY A 267 -7.05 1.42 15.39
CA GLY A 267 -8.50 1.37 15.59
C GLY A 267 -9.24 2.70 15.48
N LEU A 268 -8.69 3.67 14.75
CA LEU A 268 -9.27 5.00 14.60
C LEU A 268 -10.63 4.98 13.87
N ALA A 269 -10.77 4.13 12.86
CA ALA A 269 -11.99 4.00 12.07
C ALA A 269 -12.85 2.83 12.57
N THR A 270 -14.15 2.87 12.28
CA THR A 270 -15.08 1.78 12.56
C THR A 270 -15.85 1.42 11.30
N LEU A 271 -15.86 0.13 10.97
CA LEU A 271 -16.59 -0.43 9.83
C LEU A 271 -17.73 -1.31 10.31
N PHE A 272 -18.81 -1.39 9.53
CA PHE A 272 -19.77 -2.48 9.67
C PHE A 272 -19.17 -3.78 9.13
N SER A 273 -19.29 -4.86 9.89
CA SER A 273 -18.75 -6.19 9.60
C SER A 273 -19.85 -7.26 9.68
N PRO A 274 -19.63 -8.47 9.12
CA PRO A 274 -20.57 -9.59 9.28
C PRO A 274 -20.66 -10.10 10.73
N GLU A 275 -19.59 -9.92 11.51
CA GLU A 275 -19.42 -10.30 12.92
C GLU A 275 -18.48 -9.32 13.64
#